data_AF-A0A8S1VJJ0-F1
#
_entry.id   AF-A0A8S1VJJ0-F1
#
_cell.length_a   1.000
_cell.length_b   1.000
_cell.length_c   1.000
_cell.angle_alpha   90.00
_cell.angle_beta   90.00
_cell.angle_gamma   90.00
#
_symmetry.space_group_name_H-M   'P 1'
#
loop_
_entity.id
_entity.type
_entity.pdbx_description
1 polymer ?
#
loop_
_entity_poly.entity_id
_entity_poly.type
_entity_poly.pdbx_seq_one_letter_code
_entity_poly.pdbx_strand_id
1 'polypeptide(L)'
;MYINQPNPIYFFVPYYFPYQFNSSALQEIPKTELYQESEKDQTIPSKDEYHTNASGIVRGKGQLWTQKEINNLISYYKKYKGNWKQIIIHLKGRNISQCSQKYRKLQDQEKRTKKKWTSSEDQILIEAYKEFGKQWIKISERLPGRTSKQVRDRYVNQIDPSITHDEWQQEEDKIILEEYNKGGARWAVIAKLLKNRSENQVKNRFYYTLLKKYQGEQHPYLKVQQ
;
A
#
# COMPACT_ATOMS: atom_id res chain seq x y z
N MET A 1 -6.96 25.83 34.04
CA MET A 1 -7.08 24.38 33.80
C MET A 1 -8.03 24.17 32.62
N TYR A 2 -7.51 24.00 31.40
CA TYR A 2 -8.34 23.81 30.21
C TYR A 2 -8.00 22.47 29.52
N ILE A 3 -8.84 21.48 29.82
CA ILE A 3 -9.37 20.39 28.98
C ILE A 3 -8.65 20.08 27.65
N ASN A 4 -7.95 18.95 27.65
CA ASN A 4 -7.50 18.18 26.48
C ASN A 4 -8.68 17.77 25.59
N GLN A 5 -8.71 18.24 24.34
CA GLN A 5 -9.59 17.72 23.28
C GLN A 5 -8.80 16.79 22.34
N PRO A 6 -9.37 15.66 21.89
CA PRO A 6 -8.63 14.61 21.17
C PRO A 6 -8.43 14.93 19.68
N ASN A 7 -7.20 14.75 19.20
CA ASN A 7 -6.81 14.90 17.80
C ASN A 7 -7.53 13.90 16.87
N PRO A 8 -8.10 14.33 15.72
CA PRO A 8 -8.79 13.44 14.79
C PRO A 8 -7.82 12.58 13.95
N ILE A 9 -8.36 11.45 13.51
CA ILE A 9 -7.69 10.26 12.98
C ILE A 9 -7.27 10.45 11.53
N TYR A 10 -5.97 10.36 11.24
CA TYR A 10 -5.42 10.51 9.88
C TYR A 10 -5.56 9.23 9.04
N PHE A 11 -6.34 9.31 7.96
CA PHE A 11 -6.45 8.30 6.90
C PHE A 11 -5.34 8.48 5.85
N PHE A 12 -4.56 7.44 5.60
CA PHE A 12 -3.49 7.39 4.59
C PHE A 12 -4.02 6.80 3.26
N VAL A 13 -4.17 7.55 2.17
CA VAL A 13 -4.44 6.94 0.84
C VAL A 13 -3.28 7.27 -0.12
N PRO A 14 -2.68 6.27 -0.80
CA PRO A 14 -1.54 6.46 -1.71
C PRO A 14 -1.94 6.36 -3.19
N TYR A 15 -1.61 7.32 -4.05
CA TYR A 15 -1.45 7.14 -5.51
C TYR A 15 -0.48 8.21 -6.03
N TYR A 16 0.69 7.87 -6.57
CA TYR A 16 0.98 7.46 -7.96
C TYR A 16 0.53 8.49 -9.01
N PHE A 17 1.51 9.22 -9.55
CA PHE A 17 1.43 9.95 -10.83
C PHE A 17 2.06 9.09 -11.94
N PRO A 18 1.42 8.90 -13.10
CA PRO A 18 2.05 8.33 -14.29
C PRO A 18 2.61 9.42 -15.20
N TYR A 19 3.86 9.26 -15.64
CA TYR A 19 4.47 9.99 -16.76
C TYR A 19 4.05 9.31 -18.07
N GLN A 20 3.51 10.07 -19.03
CA GLN A 20 3.27 9.61 -20.40
C GLN A 20 4.49 9.95 -21.27
N PHE A 21 4.98 8.97 -22.02
CA PHE A 21 5.85 9.17 -23.18
C PHE A 21 5.18 8.49 -24.39
N ASN A 22 5.14 9.20 -25.50
CA ASN A 22 4.53 8.79 -26.76
C ASN A 22 5.63 8.80 -27.84
N SER A 23 5.84 7.70 -28.56
CA SER A 23 6.57 7.59 -29.84
C SER A 23 6.46 6.13 -30.32
N SER A 24 5.57 5.82 -31.28
CA SER A 24 5.77 5.82 -32.73
C SER A 24 6.66 4.69 -33.28
N ALA A 25 6.00 3.82 -34.06
CA ALA A 25 6.47 3.02 -35.20
C ALA A 25 7.40 1.81 -35.02
N LEU A 26 6.98 0.71 -35.68
CA LEU A 26 7.71 -0.24 -36.56
C LEU A 26 7.19 -1.68 -36.30
N GLN A 27 6.27 -2.19 -37.12
CA GLN A 27 6.41 -2.83 -38.46
C GLN A 27 6.28 -4.36 -38.36
N GLU A 28 5.28 -4.88 -39.07
CA GLU A 28 4.92 -6.28 -39.24
C GLU A 28 5.82 -6.99 -40.27
N ILE A 29 6.09 -8.29 -40.07
CA ILE A 29 6.50 -9.24 -41.13
C ILE A 29 5.80 -10.60 -40.87
N PRO A 30 5.37 -11.35 -41.92
CA PRO A 30 4.26 -12.32 -41.91
C PRO A 30 4.64 -13.80 -41.67
N LYS A 31 3.60 -14.61 -41.46
CA LYS A 31 3.55 -16.09 -41.33
C LYS A 31 3.65 -16.80 -42.69
N THR A 32 4.30 -17.98 -42.71
CA THR A 32 4.04 -19.22 -43.49
C THR A 32 5.18 -20.19 -43.12
N GLU A 33 5.10 -21.52 -42.96
CA GLU A 33 4.20 -22.63 -43.31
C GLU A 33 4.82 -23.84 -42.54
N LEU A 34 4.11 -24.84 -42.01
CA LEU A 34 3.80 -26.08 -42.72
C LEU A 34 3.17 -27.12 -41.75
N TYR A 35 2.38 -28.02 -42.34
CA TYR A 35 1.85 -29.31 -41.86
C TYR A 35 0.43 -29.40 -41.26
N GLN A 36 -0.53 -29.49 -42.19
CA GLN A 36 -1.42 -30.64 -42.47
C GLN A 36 -2.23 -31.29 -41.34
N GLU A 37 -3.53 -30.96 -41.41
CA GLU A 37 -4.74 -31.79 -41.29
C GLU A 37 -4.66 -33.22 -40.74
N SER A 38 -5.47 -33.46 -39.71
CA SER A 38 -6.33 -34.64 -39.66
C SER A 38 -7.66 -34.27 -39.00
N GLU A 39 -8.73 -34.31 -39.77
CA GLU A 39 -10.11 -34.05 -39.38
C GLU A 39 -10.65 -35.13 -38.42
N LYS A 40 -11.46 -34.71 -37.44
CA LYS A 40 -12.64 -35.42 -36.92
C LYS A 40 -13.45 -34.50 -35.99
N ASP A 41 -14.37 -33.78 -36.64
CA ASP A 41 -15.72 -33.34 -36.28
C ASP A 41 -16.14 -33.22 -34.79
N GLN A 42 -16.58 -32.00 -34.40
CA GLN A 42 -17.81 -31.73 -33.62
C GLN A 42 -17.98 -30.22 -33.32
N THR A 43 -18.95 -29.58 -34.00
CA THR A 43 -19.70 -28.34 -33.63
C THR A 43 -18.92 -27.08 -33.22
N ILE A 44 -18.97 -26.03 -34.06
CA ILE A 44 -18.36 -24.70 -33.85
C ILE A 44 -19.35 -23.75 -33.11
N PRO A 45 -19.03 -23.23 -31.92
CA PRO A 45 -19.65 -22.02 -31.38
C PRO A 45 -19.05 -20.75 -32.01
N SER A 46 -19.90 -19.74 -32.21
CA SER A 46 -19.67 -18.46 -32.93
C SER A 46 -18.33 -17.75 -32.69
N LYS A 47 -17.86 -17.02 -33.73
CA LYS A 47 -16.49 -16.54 -33.99
C LYS A 47 -16.06 -15.26 -33.25
N ASP A 48 -16.78 -14.79 -32.24
CA ASP A 48 -16.65 -13.40 -31.75
C ASP A 48 -16.10 -13.21 -30.32
N GLU A 49 -15.43 -14.19 -29.67
CA GLU A 49 -15.06 -13.99 -28.25
C GLU A 49 -13.64 -14.34 -27.78
N TYR A 50 -12.57 -14.26 -28.59
CA TYR A 50 -11.20 -14.37 -28.04
C TYR A 50 -10.14 -13.53 -28.77
N HIS A 51 -9.56 -12.54 -28.09
CA HIS A 51 -8.28 -11.93 -28.48
C HIS A 51 -7.12 -12.69 -27.84
N THR A 52 -6.23 -13.26 -28.66
CA THR A 52 -5.01 -13.98 -28.24
C THR A 52 -3.80 -13.04 -28.20
N ASN A 53 -2.85 -13.27 -27.28
CA ASN A 53 -1.51 -12.67 -27.35
C ASN A 53 -0.51 -13.61 -28.05
N ALA A 54 0.66 -13.06 -28.41
CA ALA A 54 1.67 -13.61 -29.33
C ALA A 54 2.36 -14.93 -28.93
N SER A 55 1.82 -15.69 -27.97
CA SER A 55 2.36 -17.00 -27.57
C SER A 55 1.35 -18.15 -27.68
N GLY A 56 0.13 -17.91 -28.20
CA GLY A 56 -0.85 -18.98 -28.47
C GLY A 56 -1.35 -19.74 -27.23
N ILE A 57 -0.97 -19.34 -26.01
CA ILE A 57 -1.44 -19.94 -24.76
C ILE A 57 -2.78 -19.28 -24.40
N VAL A 58 -3.87 -20.03 -24.54
CA VAL A 58 -5.18 -19.66 -24.00
C VAL A 58 -5.09 -19.67 -22.48
N ARG A 59 -4.75 -18.53 -21.87
CA ARG A 59 -4.93 -18.34 -20.43
C ARG A 59 -6.41 -18.16 -20.19
N GLY A 60 -7.09 -19.20 -19.68
CA GLY A 60 -8.49 -19.08 -19.26
C GLY A 60 -8.66 -17.85 -18.35
N LYS A 61 -9.78 -17.12 -18.50
CA LYS A 61 -10.17 -16.01 -17.63
C LYS A 61 -9.88 -16.42 -16.18
N GLY A 62 -8.85 -15.83 -15.56
CA GLY A 62 -8.39 -16.26 -14.24
C GLY A 62 -9.56 -16.20 -13.26
N GLN A 63 -10.04 -17.35 -12.81
CA GLN A 63 -11.26 -17.44 -12.00
C GLN A 63 -11.11 -16.57 -10.75
N LEU A 64 -11.92 -15.52 -10.64
CA LEU A 64 -11.93 -14.60 -9.50
C LEU A 64 -12.32 -15.35 -8.22
N TRP A 65 -11.75 -14.95 -7.08
CA TRP A 65 -12.09 -15.54 -5.77
C TRP A 65 -13.39 -14.91 -5.25
N THR A 66 -14.43 -15.72 -5.05
CA THR A 66 -15.67 -15.27 -4.40
C THR A 66 -15.49 -15.12 -2.89
N GLN A 67 -16.34 -14.31 -2.25
CA GLN A 67 -16.30 -14.14 -0.79
C GLN A 67 -16.57 -15.47 -0.05
N LYS A 68 -17.46 -16.32 -0.58
CA LYS A 68 -17.75 -17.65 -0.04
C LYS A 68 -16.53 -18.57 -0.10
N GLU A 69 -15.81 -18.59 -1.24
CA GLU A 69 -14.56 -19.34 -1.36
C GLU A 69 -13.48 -18.82 -0.41
N ILE A 70 -13.38 -17.50 -0.22
CA ILE A 70 -12.45 -16.89 0.74
C ILE A 70 -12.78 -17.32 2.17
N ASN A 71 -14.05 -17.27 2.56
CA ASN A 71 -14.48 -17.69 3.89
C ASN A 71 -14.21 -19.18 4.13
N ASN A 72 -14.47 -20.03 3.13
CA ASN A 72 -14.14 -21.45 3.17
C ASN A 72 -12.63 -21.69 3.27
N LEU A 73 -11.82 -20.95 2.51
CA LEU A 73 -10.35 -21.03 2.59
C LEU A 73 -9.86 -20.70 4.00
N ILE A 74 -10.39 -19.64 4.62
CA ILE A 74 -10.04 -19.25 5.99
C ILE A 74 -10.49 -20.32 7.00
N SER A 75 -11.71 -20.85 6.86
CA SER A 75 -12.24 -21.86 7.80
C SER A 75 -11.45 -23.18 7.71
N TYR A 76 -11.13 -23.64 6.50
CA TYR A 76 -10.34 -24.85 6.29
C TYR A 76 -8.89 -24.66 6.73
N TYR A 77 -8.30 -23.48 6.50
CA TYR A 77 -6.97 -23.20 7.03
C TYR A 77 -6.92 -23.33 8.55
N LYS A 78 -7.92 -22.78 9.26
CA LYS A 78 -8.05 -22.91 10.71
C LYS A 78 -8.25 -24.38 11.14
N LYS A 79 -9.13 -25.11 10.44
CA LYS A 79 -9.44 -26.52 10.74
C LYS A 79 -8.24 -27.45 10.55
N TYR A 80 -7.54 -27.32 9.43
CA TYR A 80 -6.43 -28.19 9.05
C TYR A 80 -5.05 -27.62 9.41
N LYS A 81 -5.00 -26.53 10.18
CA LYS A 81 -3.77 -25.88 10.67
C LYS A 81 -2.74 -25.62 9.56
N GLY A 82 -3.20 -25.17 8.40
CA GLY A 82 -2.35 -24.88 7.25
C GLY A 82 -1.88 -26.07 6.43
N ASN A 83 -2.43 -27.28 6.63
CA ASN A 83 -2.16 -28.42 5.76
C ASN A 83 -2.86 -28.26 4.40
N TRP A 84 -2.15 -27.71 3.42
CA TRP A 84 -2.68 -27.41 2.09
C TRP A 84 -3.19 -28.65 1.32
N LYS A 85 -2.60 -29.83 1.56
CA LYS A 85 -3.03 -31.08 0.93
C LYS A 85 -4.43 -31.50 1.40
N GLN A 86 -4.78 -31.20 2.65
CA GLN A 86 -6.13 -31.45 3.18
C GLN A 86 -7.11 -30.35 2.77
N ILE A 87 -6.67 -29.10 2.76
CA ILE A 87 -7.50 -27.95 2.38
C ILE A 87 -7.99 -28.05 0.94
N ILE A 88 -7.15 -28.54 0.02
CA ILE A 88 -7.49 -28.59 -1.42
C ILE A 88 -8.61 -29.59 -1.75
N ILE A 89 -8.77 -30.63 -0.93
CA ILE A 89 -9.84 -31.64 -1.09
C ILE A 89 -11.22 -30.96 -1.00
N HIS A 90 -11.32 -29.89 -0.21
CA HIS A 90 -12.56 -29.14 -0.02
C HIS A 90 -12.74 -27.96 -0.98
N LEU A 91 -11.68 -27.53 -1.68
CA LEU A 91 -11.70 -26.38 -2.62
C LEU A 91 -11.60 -26.89 -4.06
N LYS A 92 -12.71 -27.39 -4.59
CA LYS A 92 -12.81 -27.86 -5.99
C LYS A 92 -12.49 -26.72 -6.97
N GLY A 93 -11.69 -27.01 -7.99
CA GLY A 93 -11.33 -26.03 -9.04
C GLY A 93 -10.21 -25.04 -8.67
N ARG A 94 -9.58 -25.19 -7.49
CA ARG A 94 -8.38 -24.44 -7.10
C ARG A 94 -7.19 -25.39 -6.96
N ASN A 95 -5.97 -24.85 -7.04
CA ASN A 95 -4.74 -25.57 -6.73
C ASN A 95 -4.06 -25.06 -5.45
N ILE A 96 -3.13 -25.84 -4.89
CA ILE A 96 -2.42 -25.52 -3.63
C ILE A 96 -1.71 -24.16 -3.71
N SER A 97 -1.09 -23.85 -4.85
CA SER A 97 -0.38 -22.58 -5.06
C SER A 97 -1.36 -21.39 -4.99
N GLN A 98 -2.50 -21.49 -5.67
CA GLN A 98 -3.56 -20.47 -5.65
C GLN A 98 -4.11 -20.27 -4.23
N CYS A 99 -4.41 -21.35 -3.49
CA CYS A 99 -4.92 -21.29 -2.12
C CYS A 99 -3.91 -20.65 -1.16
N SER A 100 -2.66 -21.11 -1.19
CA SER A 100 -1.60 -20.57 -0.33
C SER A 100 -1.26 -19.11 -0.65
N GLN A 101 -1.20 -18.75 -1.93
CA GLN A 101 -0.97 -17.38 -2.37
C GLN A 101 -2.13 -16.46 -1.98
N LYS A 102 -3.39 -16.91 -2.16
CA LYS A 102 -4.57 -16.15 -1.75
C LYS A 102 -4.58 -15.93 -0.24
N TYR A 103 -4.32 -16.97 0.54
CA TYR A 103 -4.30 -16.89 2.00
C TYR A 103 -3.19 -15.96 2.52
N ARG A 104 -1.99 -16.03 1.95
CA ARG A 104 -0.90 -15.08 2.25
C ARG A 104 -1.31 -13.64 1.97
N LYS A 105 -1.94 -13.37 0.82
CA LYS A 105 -2.45 -12.04 0.48
C LYS A 105 -3.52 -11.56 1.46
N LEU A 106 -4.40 -12.44 1.95
CA LEU A 106 -5.42 -12.09 2.95
C LEU A 106 -4.77 -11.71 4.28
N GLN A 107 -3.76 -12.47 4.74
CA GLN A 107 -2.99 -12.12 5.93
C GLN A 107 -2.25 -10.79 5.78
N ASP A 108 -1.61 -10.56 4.63
CA ASP A 108 -0.94 -9.29 4.35
C ASP A 108 -1.92 -8.13 4.31
N GLN A 109 -3.12 -8.35 3.77
CA GLN A 109 -4.18 -7.34 3.75
C GLN A 109 -4.67 -7.02 5.16
N GLU A 110 -4.86 -8.04 6.01
CA GLU A 110 -5.20 -7.86 7.42
C GLU A 110 -4.13 -7.01 8.14
N LYS A 111 -2.84 -7.31 7.95
CA LYS A 111 -1.73 -6.50 8.51
C LYS A 111 -1.71 -5.07 7.95
N ARG A 112 -2.12 -4.87 6.70
CA ARG A 112 -2.23 -3.53 6.08
C ARG A 112 -3.46 -2.74 6.55
N THR A 113 -4.42 -3.36 7.24
CA THR A 113 -5.59 -2.62 7.73
C THR A 113 -5.15 -1.50 8.66
N LYS A 114 -5.76 -0.32 8.48
CA LYS A 114 -5.42 0.91 9.21
C LYS A 114 -5.95 0.86 10.64
N LYS A 115 -5.40 -0.02 11.48
CA LYS A 115 -5.70 -0.04 12.91
C LYS A 115 -5.01 1.14 13.59
N LYS A 116 -5.69 1.83 14.51
CA LYS A 116 -5.04 2.85 15.36
C LYS A 116 -3.97 2.20 16.23
N TRP A 117 -2.86 2.89 16.46
CA TRP A 117 -1.84 2.45 17.40
C TRP A 117 -2.36 2.60 18.83
N THR A 118 -2.08 1.62 19.67
CA THR A 118 -2.40 1.65 21.10
C THR A 118 -1.14 1.94 21.91
N SER A 119 -1.31 2.49 23.12
CA SER A 119 -0.17 2.75 24.02
C SER A 119 0.62 1.48 24.37
N SER A 120 -0.05 0.32 24.43
CA SER A 120 0.62 -0.97 24.62
C SER A 120 1.50 -1.35 23.43
N GLU A 121 1.02 -1.13 22.20
CA GLU A 121 1.83 -1.35 20.99
C GLU A 121 3.02 -0.39 20.94
N ASP A 122 2.84 0.88 21.34
CA ASP A 122 3.93 1.84 21.41
C ASP A 122 5.00 1.44 22.43
N GLN A 123 4.58 0.94 23.60
CA GLN A 123 5.50 0.44 24.63
C GLN A 123 6.33 -0.75 24.13
N ILE A 124 5.68 -1.73 23.49
CA ILE A 124 6.37 -2.87 22.86
C ILE A 124 7.37 -2.40 21.81
N LEU A 125 6.99 -1.40 20.99
CA LEU A 125 7.85 -0.82 19.97
C LEU A 125 9.09 -0.15 20.59
N ILE A 126 8.91 0.63 21.66
CA ILE A 126 10.01 1.29 22.38
C ILE A 126 10.98 0.24 22.94
N GLU A 127 10.47 -0.78 23.63
CA GLU A 127 11.28 -1.84 24.23
C GLU A 127 12.02 -2.66 23.16
N ALA A 128 11.32 -3.08 22.11
CA ALA A 128 11.93 -3.83 21.01
C ALA A 128 12.97 -3.01 20.25
N TYR A 129 12.81 -1.68 20.13
CA TYR A 129 13.81 -0.82 19.55
C TYR A 129 15.06 -0.68 20.43
N LYS A 130 14.90 -0.63 21.77
CA LYS A 130 16.04 -0.67 22.70
C LYS A 130 16.86 -1.95 22.55
N GLU A 131 16.21 -3.07 22.29
CA GLU A 131 16.86 -4.38 22.14
C GLU A 131 17.49 -4.58 20.75
N PHE A 132 16.77 -4.24 19.68
CA PHE A 132 17.18 -4.59 18.30
C PHE A 132 17.62 -3.41 17.43
N GLY A 133 17.47 -2.17 17.90
CA GLY A 133 17.70 -0.97 17.09
C GLY A 133 16.79 -0.90 15.86
N LYS A 134 17.33 -0.50 14.70
CA LYS A 134 16.57 -0.29 13.45
C LYS A 134 16.19 -1.58 12.70
N GLN A 135 16.17 -2.74 13.37
CA GLN A 135 15.80 -4.03 12.79
C GLN A 135 14.26 -4.19 12.70
N TRP A 136 13.61 -3.40 11.85
CA TRP A 136 12.15 -3.28 11.77
C TRP A 136 11.39 -4.58 11.51
N ILE A 137 12.00 -5.52 10.79
CA ILE A 137 11.41 -6.84 10.53
C ILE A 137 11.28 -7.61 11.84
N LYS A 138 12.37 -7.73 12.62
CA LYS A 138 12.36 -8.39 13.94
C LYS A 138 11.41 -7.70 14.91
N ILE A 139 11.36 -6.37 14.91
CA ILE A 139 10.43 -5.63 15.77
C ILE A 139 8.97 -5.93 15.39
N SER A 140 8.67 -6.02 14.10
CA SER A 140 7.30 -6.32 13.64
C SER A 140 6.80 -7.71 14.04
N GLU A 141 7.71 -8.66 14.33
CA GLU A 141 7.33 -9.98 14.83
C GLU A 141 6.73 -9.92 16.24
N ARG A 142 7.08 -8.89 17.05
CA ARG A 142 6.49 -8.64 18.38
C ARG A 142 5.18 -7.85 18.33
N LEU A 143 4.80 -7.32 17.17
CA LEU A 143 3.61 -6.50 16.97
C LEU A 143 2.65 -7.19 16.00
N PRO A 144 1.90 -8.20 16.46
CA PRO A 144 1.00 -8.96 15.61
C PRO A 144 -0.03 -8.03 14.96
N GLY A 145 -0.22 -8.19 13.66
CA GLY A 145 -1.11 -7.32 12.87
C GLY A 145 -0.45 -6.02 12.38
N ARG A 146 0.83 -5.77 12.68
CA ARG A 146 1.62 -4.67 12.09
C ARG A 146 2.65 -5.19 11.10
N THR A 147 2.88 -4.41 10.05
CA THR A 147 3.97 -4.62 9.09
C THR A 147 5.22 -3.86 9.52
N SER A 148 6.40 -4.35 9.15
CA SER A 148 7.67 -3.66 9.39
C SER A 148 7.69 -2.20 8.90
N LYS A 149 7.02 -1.92 7.78
CA LYS A 149 6.83 -0.56 7.27
C LYS A 149 6.03 0.30 8.25
N GLN A 150 4.85 -0.17 8.71
CA GLN A 150 4.04 0.57 9.68
C GLN A 150 4.80 0.81 10.99
N VAL A 151 5.55 -0.20 11.46
CA VAL A 151 6.37 -0.12 12.67
C VAL A 151 7.43 0.97 12.54
N ARG A 152 8.21 0.95 11.45
CA ARG A 152 9.19 2.00 11.15
C ARG A 152 8.51 3.37 11.09
N ASP A 153 7.45 3.49 10.31
CA ASP A 153 6.75 4.77 10.10
C ASP A 153 6.15 5.30 11.40
N ARG A 154 5.68 4.43 12.32
CA ARG A 154 5.24 4.82 13.66
C ARG A 154 6.42 5.36 14.47
N TYR A 155 7.55 4.64 14.47
CA TYR A 155 8.71 5.03 15.26
C TYR A 155 9.25 6.39 14.83
N VAL A 156 9.63 6.51 13.56
CA VAL A 156 10.35 7.68 13.00
C VAL A 156 9.50 8.95 12.88
N ASN A 157 8.19 8.88 13.09
CA ASN A 157 7.32 10.04 12.99
C ASN A 157 6.69 10.44 14.33
N GLN A 158 6.67 9.55 15.33
CA GLN A 158 5.88 9.77 16.55
C GLN A 158 6.55 9.30 17.84
N ILE A 159 7.34 8.22 17.82
CA ILE A 159 7.92 7.63 19.05
C ILE A 159 9.37 8.05 19.27
N ASP A 160 10.14 8.26 18.19
CA ASP A 160 11.57 8.59 18.30
C ASP A 160 11.76 9.77 19.27
N PRO A 161 12.51 9.60 20.37
CA PRO A 161 12.71 10.66 21.36
C PRO A 161 13.39 11.91 20.80
N SER A 162 14.07 11.81 19.64
CA SER A 162 14.65 12.97 18.98
C SER A 162 13.60 13.87 18.33
N ILE A 163 12.33 13.47 18.28
CA ILE A 163 11.24 14.24 17.67
C ILE A 163 10.57 15.10 18.74
N THR A 164 10.48 16.41 18.48
CA THR A 164 9.70 17.32 19.35
C THR A 164 8.22 17.28 18.98
N HIS A 165 7.38 17.35 20.01
CA HIS A 165 5.92 17.54 19.89
C HIS A 165 5.47 18.92 20.38
N ASP A 166 6.42 19.85 20.55
CA ASP A 166 6.15 21.22 21.00
C ASP A 166 5.36 22.02 19.95
N GLU A 167 4.77 23.12 20.39
CA GLU A 167 4.06 24.05 19.52
C GLU A 167 4.97 24.61 18.41
N TRP A 168 4.39 24.81 17.24
CA TRP A 168 5.09 25.38 16.08
C TRP A 168 5.40 26.86 16.28
N GLN A 169 6.67 27.21 16.14
CA GLN A 169 7.13 28.60 16.22
C GLN A 169 6.97 29.32 14.88
N GLN A 170 6.87 30.65 14.92
CA GLN A 170 6.70 31.46 13.70
C GLN A 170 7.93 31.39 12.79
N GLU A 171 9.12 31.24 13.39
CA GLU A 171 10.38 31.06 12.69
C GLU A 171 10.39 29.74 11.91
N GLU A 172 9.84 28.66 12.49
CA GLU A 172 9.71 27.37 11.81
C GLU A 172 8.78 27.50 10.60
N ASP A 173 7.63 28.17 10.77
CA ASP A 173 6.68 28.41 9.68
C ASP A 173 7.31 29.21 8.53
N LYS A 174 8.12 30.22 8.85
CA LYS A 174 8.85 31.03 7.87
C LYS A 174 9.83 30.18 7.06
N ILE A 175 10.63 29.33 7.72
CA ILE A 175 11.55 28.41 7.05
C ILE A 175 10.80 27.48 6.10
N ILE A 176 9.66 26.91 6.54
CA ILE A 176 8.84 26.02 5.72
C ILE A 176 8.37 26.72 4.44
N LEU A 177 7.81 27.93 4.57
CA LEU A 177 7.29 28.70 3.44
C LEU A 177 8.39 29.11 2.46
N GLU A 178 9.52 29.62 2.96
CA GLU A 178 10.64 30.05 2.12
C GLU A 178 11.22 28.89 1.31
N GLU A 179 11.48 27.75 1.96
CA GLU A 179 12.08 26.60 1.27
C GLU A 179 11.12 25.89 0.32
N TYR A 180 9.82 25.91 0.64
CA TYR A 180 8.78 25.47 -0.28
C TYR A 180 8.69 26.37 -1.50
N ASN A 181 8.76 27.70 -1.34
CA ASN A 181 8.75 28.63 -2.47
C ASN A 181 10.01 28.49 -3.35
N LYS A 182 11.16 28.16 -2.77
CA LYS A 182 12.41 27.93 -3.51
C LYS A 182 12.43 26.64 -4.33
N GLY A 183 11.82 25.56 -3.83
CA GLY A 183 11.99 24.23 -4.45
C GLY A 183 10.88 23.23 -4.24
N GLY A 184 9.68 23.67 -3.86
CA GLY A 184 8.48 22.86 -3.71
C GLY A 184 8.52 21.88 -2.53
N ALA A 185 7.78 20.78 -2.68
CA ALA A 185 7.48 19.78 -1.64
C ALA A 185 8.66 18.87 -1.24
N ARG A 186 9.82 19.45 -0.90
CA ARG A 186 11.03 18.74 -0.46
C ARG A 186 11.06 18.56 1.06
N TRP A 187 10.03 17.91 1.60
CA TRP A 187 9.78 17.83 3.05
C TRP A 187 10.97 17.29 3.86
N ALA A 188 11.67 16.28 3.34
CA ALA A 188 12.84 15.71 4.02
C ALA A 188 14.02 16.70 4.12
N VAL A 189 14.15 17.62 3.15
CA VAL A 189 15.16 18.68 3.17
C VAL A 189 14.75 19.76 4.15
N ILE A 190 13.48 20.20 4.09
CA ILE A 190 12.93 21.22 4.99
C ILE A 190 13.01 20.76 6.46
N ALA A 191 12.67 19.50 6.73
CA ALA A 191 12.75 18.92 8.07
C ALA A 191 14.19 18.92 8.64
N LYS A 192 15.23 18.79 7.81
CA LYS A 192 16.62 18.86 8.26
C LYS A 192 17.04 20.28 8.68
N LEU A 193 16.33 21.31 8.21
CA LEU A 193 16.57 22.71 8.59
C LEU A 193 15.86 23.08 9.89
N LEU A 194 14.95 22.23 10.35
CA LEU A 194 14.16 22.45 11.55
C LEU A 194 14.67 21.54 12.68
N LYS A 195 14.69 22.06 13.90
CA LYS A 195 15.16 21.30 15.05
C LYS A 195 14.12 20.25 15.43
N ASN A 196 14.51 18.98 15.37
CA ASN A 196 13.73 17.86 15.89
C ASN A 196 12.31 17.69 15.26
N ARG A 197 12.05 18.28 14.09
CA ARG A 197 10.79 18.08 13.35
C ARG A 197 10.95 16.96 12.33
N SER A 198 10.01 16.02 12.30
CA SER A 198 9.96 14.98 11.27
C SER A 198 9.42 15.52 9.94
N GLU A 199 9.82 14.87 8.84
CA GLU A 199 9.27 15.14 7.50
C GLU A 199 7.74 15.18 7.49
N ASN A 200 7.12 14.25 8.20
CA ASN A 200 5.67 14.14 8.26
C ASN A 200 5.03 15.31 9.04
N GLN A 201 5.65 15.78 10.12
CA GLN A 201 5.21 16.95 10.86
C GLN A 201 5.26 18.21 9.98
N VAL A 202 6.36 18.42 9.25
CA VAL A 202 6.53 19.58 8.35
C VAL A 202 5.48 19.59 7.26
N LYS A 203 5.33 18.46 6.56
CA LYS A 203 4.30 18.29 5.53
C LYS A 203 2.90 18.59 6.09
N ASN A 204 2.57 18.06 7.26
CA ASN A 204 1.27 18.29 7.90
C ASN A 204 1.08 19.76 8.27
N ARG A 205 2.09 20.42 8.85
CA ARG A 205 2.04 21.84 9.19
C ARG A 205 1.77 22.70 7.95
N PHE A 206 2.46 22.41 6.86
CA PHE A 206 2.26 23.11 5.60
C PHE A 206 0.82 22.98 5.10
N TYR A 207 0.33 21.76 4.89
CA TYR A 207 -0.99 21.53 4.31
C TYR A 207 -2.14 21.99 5.21
N TYR A 208 -2.08 21.68 6.51
CA TYR A 208 -3.21 21.94 7.41
C TYR A 208 -3.24 23.34 8.00
N THR A 209 -2.11 24.06 8.03
CA THR A 209 -2.03 25.38 8.67
C THR A 209 -1.54 26.45 7.71
N LEU A 210 -0.40 26.25 7.06
CA LEU A 210 0.25 27.33 6.31
C LEU A 210 -0.44 27.60 4.98
N LEU A 211 -0.87 26.56 4.27
CA LEU A 211 -1.56 26.71 2.99
C LEU A 211 -2.87 27.50 3.14
N LYS A 212 -3.61 27.28 4.24
CA LYS A 212 -4.84 28.03 4.58
C LYS A 212 -4.58 29.51 4.88
N LYS A 213 -3.42 29.82 5.44
CA LYS A 213 -3.02 31.21 5.73
C LYS A 213 -2.51 31.94 4.49
N TYR A 214 -1.96 31.20 3.51
CA TYR A 214 -1.25 31.76 2.36
C TYR A 214 -2.16 32.01 1.14
N GLN A 215 -3.18 31.20 0.96
CA GLN A 215 -4.22 31.36 -0.05
C GLN A 215 -5.53 31.44 0.74
N GLY A 216 -6.41 32.41 0.48
CA GLY A 216 -7.72 32.58 1.15
C GLY A 216 -8.73 31.43 0.92
N GLU A 217 -8.24 30.19 1.06
CA GLU A 217 -8.72 28.82 0.86
C GLU A 217 -9.14 28.46 -0.59
N GLN A 218 -8.57 27.42 -1.22
CA GLN A 218 -9.02 26.00 -1.16
C GLN A 218 -7.86 24.96 -1.26
N HIS A 219 -7.95 23.87 -0.48
CA HIS A 219 -6.97 22.77 -0.30
C HIS A 219 -7.39 21.43 -0.98
N PRO A 220 -6.68 20.88 -2.00
CA PRO A 220 -7.02 19.63 -2.71
C PRO A 220 -6.87 18.33 -1.89
N TYR A 221 -7.81 17.87 -1.07
CA TYR A 221 -9.13 17.30 -1.38
C TYR A 221 -10.18 18.17 -2.12
N LEU A 222 -10.02 19.48 -2.16
CA LEU A 222 -10.70 20.47 -3.00
C LEU A 222 -10.10 20.53 -4.41
N LYS A 223 -10.74 19.80 -5.33
CA LYS A 223 -10.52 19.92 -6.77
C LYS A 223 -10.86 21.34 -7.22
N VAL A 224 -10.09 21.87 -8.17
CA VAL A 224 -10.69 22.61 -9.29
C VAL A 224 -10.45 21.75 -10.52
N GLN A 225 -11.53 21.17 -11.03
CA GLN A 225 -11.57 20.56 -12.36
C GLN A 225 -11.31 21.68 -13.38
N GLN A 226 -10.39 21.44 -14.30
CA GLN A 226 -10.38 22.18 -15.56
C GLN A 226 -11.60 21.77 -16.39
#